data_AF-A0A1A8X351-F1
#
_entry.id   AF-A0A1A8X351-F1
#
_cell.length_a   1.000
_cell.length_b   1.000
_cell.length_c   1.000
_cell.angle_alpha   90.00
_cell.angle_beta   90.00
_cell.angle_gamma   90.00
#
_symmetry.space_group_name_H-M   'P 1'
#
loop_
_entity.id
_entity.type
_entity.pdbx_description
1 polymer ?
#
loop_
_entity_poly.entity_id
_entity_poly.type
_entity_poly.pdbx_seq_one_letter_code
_entity_poly.pdbx_strand_id
1 'polypeptide(L)'
;MIQILPFLYMGRRYDIENVEGLKACNIKALVICCTYFEYPDHKVPNGYANLRINLEDMGLERISSYFEESNNFIHSHISQEQAVLISCWYYSF
;
A
#
# COMPACT_ATOMS: atom_id res chain seq x y z
N MET A 1 9.94 6.09 1.64
CA MET A 1 8.54 6.57 1.61
C MET A 1 8.50 8.07 1.28
N ILE A 2 7.54 8.51 0.46
CA ILE A 2 7.32 9.91 0.06
C ILE A 2 5.85 10.27 0.31
N GLN A 3 5.57 11.43 0.89
CA GLN A 3 4.21 11.93 1.04
C GLN A 3 3.73 12.56 -0.26
N ILE A 4 2.62 12.08 -0.81
CA ILE A 4 2.04 12.59 -2.07
C ILE A 4 0.91 13.58 -1.77
N LEU A 5 0.07 13.27 -0.78
CA LEU A 5 -1.01 14.12 -0.27
C LEU A 5 -1.06 14.03 1.27
N PRO A 6 -1.78 14.91 1.96
CA PRO A 6 -2.09 14.73 3.38
C PRO A 6 -2.61 13.30 3.65
N PHE A 7 -1.98 12.60 4.59
CA PHE A 7 -2.29 11.21 4.96
C PHE A 7 -2.12 10.15 3.86
N LEU A 8 -1.54 10.49 2.70
CA LEU A 8 -1.28 9.54 1.61
C LEU A 8 0.20 9.50 1.26
N TYR A 9 0.77 8.33 1.42
CA TYR A 9 2.18 8.06 1.18
C TYR A 9 2.35 7.05 0.05
N MET A 10 3.43 7.21 -0.71
CA MET A 10 3.90 6.24 -1.68
C MET A 10 5.25 5.70 -1.23
N GLY A 11 5.45 4.40 -1.34
CA GLY A 11 6.68 3.75 -0.92
C GLY A 11 7.03 2.50 -1.71
N ARG A 12 8.07 1.83 -1.22
CA ARG A 12 8.58 0.56 -1.73
C ARG A 12 8.31 -0.55 -0.72
N ARG A 13 8.59 -1.80 -1.10
CA ARG A 13 8.42 -2.97 -0.19
C ARG A 13 9.04 -2.78 1.20
N TYR A 14 10.26 -2.22 1.27
CA TYR A 14 10.99 -2.05 2.52
C TYR A 14 10.35 -0.98 3.43
N ASP A 15 9.56 -0.05 2.86
CA ASP A 15 8.82 0.93 3.64
C ASP A 15 7.68 0.27 4.43
N ILE A 16 7.11 -0.84 3.93
CA ILE A 16 6.11 -1.65 4.65
C ILE A 16 6.79 -2.38 5.83
N GLU A 17 8.00 -2.90 5.62
CA GLU A 17 8.73 -3.65 6.63
C GLU A 17 9.27 -2.75 7.77
N ASN A 18 9.42 -1.45 7.52
CA ASN A 18 9.84 -0.46 8.51
C ASN A 18 8.68 -0.02 9.43
N VAL A 19 8.31 -0.88 10.37
CA VAL A 19 7.20 -0.65 11.32
C VAL A 19 7.35 0.66 12.11
N GLU A 20 8.57 1.05 12.49
CA GLU A 20 8.80 2.30 13.21
C GLU A 20 8.56 3.52 12.31
N GLY A 21 8.96 3.43 11.03
CA GLY A 21 8.63 4.44 10.03
C GLY A 21 7.11 4.57 9.78
N LEU A 22 6.41 3.43 9.70
CA LEU A 22 4.94 3.43 9.58
C LEU A 22 4.27 4.14 10.77
N LYS A 23 4.71 3.83 12.00
CA LYS A 23 4.21 4.48 13.22
C LYS A 23 4.49 5.98 13.24
N ALA A 24 5.70 6.39 12.87
CA ALA A 24 6.10 7.79 12.85
C ALA A 24 5.24 8.66 11.90
N CYS A 25 4.72 8.06 10.83
CA CYS A 25 3.82 8.71 9.88
C CYS A 25 2.33 8.51 10.17
N ASN A 26 1.97 7.92 11.34
CA ASN A 26 0.60 7.53 11.68
C ASN A 26 -0.09 6.66 10.61
N ILE A 27 0.68 5.81 9.93
CA ILE A 27 0.12 4.88 8.95
C ILE A 27 -0.65 3.79 9.68
N LYS A 28 -1.85 3.48 9.19
CA LYS A 28 -2.72 2.41 9.70
C LYS A 28 -3.21 1.47 8.60
N ALA A 29 -3.13 1.90 7.35
CA ALA A 29 -3.56 1.13 6.20
C ALA A 29 -2.46 1.01 5.14
N LEU A 30 -2.41 -0.15 4.49
CA LEU A 30 -1.46 -0.49 3.45
C LEU A 30 -2.20 -0.88 2.17
N VAL A 31 -1.88 -0.25 1.05
CA VAL A 31 -2.31 -0.69 -0.28
C VAL A 31 -1.11 -1.33 -0.96
N ILE A 32 -1.20 -2.63 -1.24
CA ILE A 32 -0.12 -3.47 -1.74
C ILE A 32 -0.43 -3.84 -3.18
N CYS A 33 0.24 -3.18 -4.12
CA CYS A 33 0.08 -3.36 -5.56
C CYS A 33 1.09 -4.38 -6.09
N CYS A 34 0.91 -5.64 -5.72
CA CYS A 34 1.67 -6.76 -6.27
C CYS A 34 0.95 -8.09 -6.00
N THR A 35 1.39 -9.13 -6.68
CA THR A 35 0.84 -10.48 -6.50
C THR A 35 1.14 -11.04 -5.11
N TYR A 36 0.35 -12.01 -4.68
CA TYR A 36 0.60 -12.76 -3.45
C TYR A 36 1.99 -13.41 -3.42
N PHE A 37 2.47 -13.92 -4.56
CA PHE A 37 3.77 -14.58 -4.64
C PHE A 37 4.94 -13.62 -4.43
N GLU A 38 4.79 -12.36 -4.85
CA GLU A 38 5.81 -11.33 -4.63
C GLU A 38 5.87 -10.89 -3.17
N TYR A 39 4.71 -10.66 -2.55
CA TYR A 39 4.64 -10.22 -1.15
C TYR A 39 3.53 -10.93 -0.38
N PRO A 40 3.73 -12.12 0.18
CA PRO A 40 2.66 -12.87 0.83
C PRO A 40 2.17 -12.23 2.14
N ASP A 41 0.93 -12.56 2.54
CA ASP A 41 0.25 -11.90 3.67
C ASP A 41 0.99 -12.01 5.01
N HIS A 42 1.73 -13.11 5.25
CA HIS A 42 2.51 -13.27 6.48
C HIS A 42 3.67 -12.28 6.63
N LYS A 43 4.03 -11.54 5.55
CA LYS A 43 5.02 -10.46 5.60
C LYS A 43 4.40 -9.11 5.94
N VAL A 44 3.08 -8.97 5.79
CA VAL A 44 2.36 -7.75 6.18
C VAL A 44 2.46 -7.59 7.70
N PRO A 45 2.94 -6.44 8.21
CA PRO A 45 3.02 -6.22 9.65
C PRO A 45 1.65 -6.36 10.33
N ASN A 46 1.62 -7.01 11.49
CA ASN A 46 0.40 -7.14 12.28
C ASN A 46 -0.14 -5.78 12.72
N GLY A 47 -1.47 -5.66 12.79
CA GLY A 47 -2.15 -4.45 13.26
C GLY A 47 -2.34 -3.36 12.21
N TYR A 48 -2.04 -3.64 10.94
CA TYR A 48 -2.32 -2.76 9.81
C TYR A 48 -3.45 -3.33 8.97
N ALA A 49 -4.45 -2.50 8.65
CA ALA A 49 -5.40 -2.83 7.61
C ALA A 49 -4.64 -2.92 6.28
N ASN A 50 -5.01 -3.87 5.41
CA ASN A 50 -4.40 -3.96 4.10
C ASN A 50 -5.41 -4.29 3.01
N LEU A 51 -5.16 -3.71 1.84
CA LEU A 51 -5.79 -4.04 0.59
C LEU A 51 -4.70 -4.48 -0.38
N ARG A 52 -4.82 -5.69 -0.92
CA ARG A 52 -3.95 -6.17 -1.99
C ARG A 52 -4.62 -5.97 -3.34
N ILE A 53 -3.91 -5.29 -4.23
CA ILE A 53 -4.28 -5.22 -5.64
C ILE A 53 -3.34 -6.17 -6.38
N ASN A 54 -3.88 -7.33 -6.77
CA ASN A 54 -3.12 -8.33 -7.52
C ASN A 54 -2.85 -7.83 -8.94
N LEU A 55 -1.67 -7.25 -9.12
CA LEU A 55 -1.15 -6.74 -10.38
C LEU A 55 0.22 -7.35 -10.61
N GLU A 56 0.47 -7.72 -11.86
CA GLU A 56 1.80 -7.97 -12.39
C GLU A 56 2.30 -6.68 -13.08
N ASP A 57 3.59 -6.58 -13.36
CA ASP A 57 4.18 -5.44 -14.09
C ASP A 57 4.43 -5.84 -15.56
N MET A 58 3.36 -6.22 -16.28
CA MET A 58 3.44 -6.68 -17.67
C MET A 58 2.75 -5.76 -18.68
N GLY A 59 2.08 -4.71 -18.22
CA GLY A 59 1.38 -3.73 -19.06
C GLY A 59 0.09 -4.25 -19.71
N LEU A 60 -0.38 -5.43 -19.30
CA LEU A 60 -1.62 -6.07 -19.77
C LEU A 60 -2.73 -6.02 -18.72
N GLU A 61 -2.39 -5.61 -17.50
CA GLU A 61 -3.27 -5.55 -16.36
C GLU A 61 -4.30 -4.43 -16.54
N ARG A 62 -5.57 -4.74 -16.27
CA ARG A 62 -6.63 -3.74 -16.25
C ARG A 62 -6.62 -2.97 -14.93
N ILE A 63 -5.55 -2.22 -14.66
CA ILE A 63 -5.37 -1.53 -13.36
C ILE A 63 -6.56 -0.64 -12.98
N SER A 64 -7.23 -0.06 -13.99
CA SER A 64 -8.41 0.77 -13.81
C SER A 64 -9.59 0.07 -13.15
N SER A 65 -9.69 -1.27 -13.25
CA SER A 65 -10.78 -2.01 -12.59
C SER A 65 -10.68 -1.98 -11.06
N TYR A 66 -9.52 -1.63 -10.51
CA TYR A 66 -9.29 -1.55 -9.06
C TYR A 66 -9.42 -0.12 -8.51
N PHE A 67 -9.61 0.89 -9.35
CA PHE A 67 -9.60 2.28 -8.91
C PHE A 67 -10.70 2.58 -7.91
N GLU A 68 -11.92 2.08 -8.12
CA GLU A 68 -13.04 2.30 -7.20
C GLU A 68 -12.77 1.69 -5.82
N GLU A 69 -12.43 0.40 -5.77
CA GLU A 69 -12.10 -0.30 -4.52
C GLU A 69 -10.94 0.36 -3.77
N SER A 70 -9.87 0.68 -4.49
CA SER A 70 -8.67 1.31 -3.92
C SER A 70 -8.97 2.68 -3.37
N ASN A 71 -9.69 3.52 -4.12
CA ASN A 71 -10.08 4.85 -3.67
C ASN A 71 -11.00 4.76 -2.45
N ASN A 72 -11.97 3.86 -2.44
CA ASN A 72 -12.86 3.67 -1.29
C ASN A 72 -12.08 3.25 -0.04
N PHE A 73 -11.12 2.32 -0.18
CA PHE A 73 -10.24 1.92 0.92
C PHE A 73 -9.36 3.06 1.41
N ILE A 74 -8.76 3.83 0.51
CA ILE A 74 -7.91 4.97 0.85
C ILE A 74 -8.73 6.04 1.59
N HIS A 75 -9.87 6.44 1.02
CA HIS A 75 -10.71 7.49 1.60
C HIS A 75 -11.35 7.10 2.93
N SER A 76 -11.69 5.83 3.14
CA SER A 76 -12.27 5.37 4.41
C SER A 76 -11.30 5.52 5.60
N HIS A 77 -9.99 5.43 5.34
CA HIS A 77 -8.95 5.65 6.36
C HIS A 77 -8.56 7.13 6.47
N ILE A 78 -8.33 7.81 5.34
CA ILE A 78 -7.94 9.23 5.35
C ILE A 78 -9.01 10.11 6.02
N SER A 79 -10.30 9.80 5.84
CA SER A 79 -11.40 10.51 6.51
C SER A 79 -11.39 10.42 8.05
N GLN A 80 -10.62 9.48 8.59
CA GLN A 80 -10.41 9.26 10.04
C GLN A 80 -9.02 9.72 10.48
N GLU A 81 -8.31 10.51 9.66
CA GLU A 81 -6.92 10.94 9.89
C GLU A 81 -5.94 9.76 10.04
N GLN A 82 -6.27 8.60 9.48
CA GLN A 82 -5.42 7.43 9.45
C GLN A 82 -4.65 7.40 8.13
N ALA A 83 -3.32 7.50 8.21
CA ALA A 83 -2.52 7.57 7.00
C ALA A 83 -2.46 6.22 6.28
N VAL A 84 -2.36 6.30 4.96
CA VAL A 84 -2.31 5.16 4.05
C VAL A 84 -0.99 5.17 3.30
N LEU A 85 -0.33 4.01 3.25
CA LEU A 85 0.83 3.79 2.39
C LEU A 85 0.43 2.94 1.19
N ILE A 86 0.63 3.46 -0.02
CA ILE A 86 0.56 2.69 -1.25
C ILE A 86 1.99 2.24 -1.61
N SER A 87 2.15 0.95 -1.92
CA SER A 87 3.43 0.36 -2.28
C SER A 87 3.24 -0.69 -3.36
N CYS A 88 4.15 -0.75 -4.33
CA CYS A 88 4.23 -1.83 -5.30
C CYS A 88 5.53 -2.61 -5.12
N TRP A 89 5.61 -3.76 -5.78
CA TRP A 89 6.83 -4.56 -5.82
C TRP A 89 7.77 -4.07 -6.92
N TYR A 90 8.63 -3.11 -6.60
CA TYR A 90 9.71 -2.70 -7.49
C TYR A 90 11.03 -3.36 -7.08
N TYR A 91 11.54 -4.28 -7.89
CA TYR A 91 12.94 -4.71 -7.86
C TYR A 91 13.77 -3.68 -8.62
N SER A 92 14.54 -2.84 -7.91
CA SER A 92 15.75 -2.28 -8.54
C SER A 92 16.82 -3.36 -8.43
N PHE A 93 17.29 -3.85 -9.58
CA PHE A 93 18.63 -4.44 -9.66
C PHE A 93 19.69 -3.38 -9.36
#